data_AF-A0A6M1SU20-F1
#
_entry.id   AF-A0A6M1SU20-F1
#
_cell.length_a   1.000
_cell.length_b   1.000
_cell.length_c   1.000
_cell.angle_alpha   90.00
_cell.angle_beta   90.00
_cell.angle_gamma   90.00
#
_symmetry.space_group_name_H-M   'P 1'
#
loop_
_entity.id
_entity.type
_entity.pdbx_description
1 polymer ?
#
loop_
_entity_poly.entity_id
_entity_poly.type
_entity_poly.pdbx_seq_one_letter_code
_entity_poly.pdbx_strand_id
1 'polypeptide(L)'
;MITANCRTYLLLVLLFSCTLSVSHAQQSPQAIFDRANNELNDGNYSKALSLYKTLEAQNDYSGALFLNMGIAYQRIDSLGMSKYYLFKASRFEETEEKAIKSLEFLESQFSHQSAVLPKFPWDVATDWLRHNIGASTILLIGIIFLNLGILAFVSHWFFDWYPNYLRLSGLSTLILSLLLITCSFYTDYVSNRYSKAVMVTDKVPVVEQPDNNAPLVSQAFEGYTFTVDHYRSQSTEGWSYVRMSNGLYGWIPNSEIRIL
;
A
#
# COMPACT_ATOMS: atom_id res chain seq x y z
N MET A 1 43.82 -20.22 46.61
CA MET A 1 43.71 -18.82 46.13
C MET A 1 43.83 -18.66 44.60
N ILE A 2 44.44 -19.59 43.85
CA ILE A 2 44.68 -19.42 42.40
C ILE A 2 43.42 -19.64 41.54
N THR A 3 42.46 -20.46 41.98
CA THR A 3 41.25 -20.80 41.21
C THR A 3 40.16 -19.71 41.23
N ALA A 4 40.16 -18.83 42.24
CA ALA A 4 39.19 -17.74 42.34
C ALA A 4 39.48 -16.62 41.32
N ASN A 5 40.76 -16.32 41.07
CA ASN A 5 41.17 -15.28 40.12
C ASN A 5 40.87 -15.67 38.67
N CYS A 6 40.95 -16.96 38.32
CA CYS A 6 40.68 -17.43 36.96
C CYS A 6 39.20 -17.22 36.55
N ARG A 7 38.24 -17.40 37.48
CA ARG A 7 36.82 -17.16 37.21
C ARG A 7 36.51 -15.67 37.03
N THR A 8 37.18 -14.77 37.77
CA THR A 8 37.02 -13.31 37.61
C THR A 8 37.62 -12.80 36.31
N TYR A 9 38.79 -13.30 35.89
CA TYR A 9 39.35 -12.94 34.57
C TYR A 9 38.50 -13.48 33.42
N LEU A 10 37.94 -14.69 33.55
CA LEU A 10 37.05 -15.26 32.53
C LEU A 10 35.72 -14.49 32.43
N LEU A 11 35.15 -14.04 33.55
CA LEU A 11 33.98 -13.14 33.58
C LEU A 11 34.28 -11.76 33.00
N LEU A 12 35.46 -11.18 33.26
CA LEU A 12 35.89 -9.90 32.69
C LEU A 12 36.12 -10.00 31.18
N VAL A 13 36.71 -11.10 30.69
CA VAL A 13 36.86 -11.35 29.25
C VAL A 13 35.52 -11.55 28.56
N LEU A 14 34.56 -12.24 29.21
CA LEU A 14 33.20 -12.43 28.68
C LEU A 14 32.39 -11.12 28.65
N LEU A 15 32.55 -10.26 29.66
CA LEU A 15 31.98 -8.91 29.70
C LEU A 15 32.63 -7.96 28.68
N PHE A 16 33.92 -8.12 28.39
CA PHE A 16 34.65 -7.32 27.41
C PHE A 16 34.43 -7.81 25.96
N SER A 17 34.17 -9.11 25.74
CA SER A 17 33.78 -9.62 24.42
C SER A 17 32.34 -9.27 24.04
N CYS A 18 31.50 -8.87 25.01
CA CYS A 18 30.11 -8.50 24.77
C CYS A 18 29.93 -7.03 24.34
N THR A 19 31.00 -6.23 24.30
CA THR A 19 30.95 -4.80 23.91
C THR A 19 31.54 -4.52 22.53
N LEU A 20 31.98 -5.55 21.80
CA LEU A 20 32.43 -5.44 20.40
C LEU A 20 31.25 -5.61 19.42
N SER A 21 30.14 -4.94 19.69
CA SER A 21 29.22 -4.62 18.61
C SER A 21 29.86 -3.47 17.84
N VAL A 22 30.47 -3.77 16.70
CA VAL A 22 30.95 -2.76 15.76
C VAL A 22 29.75 -1.92 15.35
N SER A 23 29.57 -0.79 16.03
CA SER A 23 28.68 0.29 15.61
C SER A 23 29.16 0.74 14.25
N HIS A 24 28.56 0.21 13.19
CA HIS A 24 28.73 0.77 11.87
C HIS A 24 28.23 2.20 11.99
N ALA A 25 29.10 3.18 11.73
CA ALA A 25 28.73 4.58 11.67
C ALA A 25 27.85 4.78 10.42
N GLN A 26 26.62 4.28 10.48
CA GLN A 26 25.62 4.51 9.47
C GLN A 26 25.21 5.97 9.62
N GLN A 27 25.39 6.74 8.56
CA GLN A 27 24.89 8.11 8.51
C GLN A 27 23.42 8.10 8.90
N SER A 28 23.00 9.08 9.71
CA SER A 28 21.59 9.14 10.11
C SER A 28 20.73 9.25 8.85
N PRO A 29 19.59 8.53 8.79
CA PRO A 29 18.66 8.62 7.66
C PRO A 29 18.29 10.07 7.33
N GLN A 30 18.13 10.91 8.36
CA GLN A 30 17.90 12.34 8.19
C GLN A 30 19.02 13.05 7.42
N ALA A 31 20.30 12.76 7.72
CA ALA A 31 21.42 13.38 7.01
C ALA A 31 21.48 12.96 5.53
N ILE A 32 21.14 11.70 5.22
CA ILE A 32 21.03 11.21 3.85
C ILE A 32 19.86 11.92 3.13
N PHE A 33 18.73 12.09 3.82
CA PHE A 33 17.56 12.77 3.30
C PHE A 33 17.84 14.25 2.99
N ASP A 34 18.46 14.97 3.92
CA ASP A 34 18.84 16.37 3.73
C ASP A 34 19.82 16.53 2.56
N ARG A 35 20.79 15.62 2.45
CA ARG A 35 21.70 15.59 1.31
C ARG A 35 20.96 15.33 -0.01
N ALA A 36 20.02 14.39 -0.02
CA ALA A 36 19.22 14.10 -1.21
C ALA A 36 18.35 15.30 -1.63
N ASN A 37 17.79 16.04 -0.66
CA ASN A 37 17.06 17.28 -0.90
C ASN A 37 17.95 18.37 -1.51
N ASN A 38 19.19 18.51 -1.03
CA ASN A 38 20.14 19.45 -1.64
C ASN A 38 20.45 19.07 -3.09
N GLU A 39 20.74 17.80 -3.37
CA GLU A 39 20.96 17.33 -4.76
C GLU A 39 19.71 17.54 -5.64
N LEU A 40 18.51 17.36 -5.10
CA LEU A 40 17.24 17.64 -5.80
C LEU A 40 17.13 19.13 -6.16
N ASN A 41 17.40 20.01 -5.19
CA ASN A 41 17.33 21.47 -5.36
C ASN A 41 18.39 21.98 -6.33
N ASP A 42 19.58 21.38 -6.32
CA ASP A 42 20.69 21.68 -7.23
C ASP A 42 20.47 21.14 -8.65
N GLY A 43 19.38 20.39 -8.89
CA GLY A 43 19.05 19.81 -10.19
C GLY A 43 19.75 18.49 -10.50
N ASN A 44 20.48 17.91 -9.55
CA ASN A 44 21.17 16.63 -9.67
C ASN A 44 20.22 15.44 -9.41
N TYR A 45 19.15 15.33 -10.20
CA TYR A 45 18.03 14.41 -9.95
C TYR A 45 18.43 12.94 -9.83
N SER A 46 19.31 12.45 -10.71
CA SER A 46 19.79 11.05 -10.67
C SER A 46 20.53 10.73 -9.37
N LYS A 47 21.30 11.70 -8.85
CA LYS A 47 22.04 11.55 -7.59
C LYS A 47 21.09 11.63 -6.39
N ALA A 48 20.13 12.56 -6.41
CA ALA A 48 19.07 12.62 -5.41
C ALA A 48 18.30 11.27 -5.33
N LEU A 49 17.90 10.71 -6.48
CA LEU A 49 17.23 9.41 -6.56
C LEU A 49 18.07 8.26 -5.99
N SER A 50 19.39 8.25 -6.22
CA SER A 50 20.26 7.23 -5.65
C SER A 50 20.28 7.26 -4.11
N LEU A 51 20.28 8.46 -3.53
CA LEU A 51 20.23 8.66 -2.08
C LEU A 51 18.84 8.30 -1.53
N TYR A 52 17.76 8.76 -2.18
CA TYR A 52 16.40 8.40 -1.79
C TYR A 52 16.13 6.88 -1.84
N LYS A 53 16.63 6.18 -2.86
CA LYS A 53 16.54 4.70 -2.93
C LYS A 53 17.28 4.01 -1.79
N THR A 54 18.37 4.61 -1.30
CA THR A 54 19.09 4.08 -0.13
C THR A 54 18.22 4.18 1.12
N LEU A 55 17.47 5.27 1.28
CA LEU A 55 16.49 5.43 2.37
C LEU A 55 15.30 4.48 2.23
N GLU A 56 14.75 4.36 1.02
CA GLU A 56 13.65 3.42 0.76
C GLU A 56 14.05 1.97 1.09
N ALA A 57 15.29 1.58 0.77
CA ALA A 57 15.84 0.26 1.10
C ALA A 57 16.05 0.03 2.61
N GLN A 58 16.17 1.10 3.40
CA GLN A 58 16.24 1.04 4.87
C GLN A 58 14.87 0.97 5.54
N ASN A 59 13.78 0.91 4.75
CA ASN A 59 12.38 0.99 5.19
C ASN A 59 12.02 2.30 5.90
N ASP A 60 12.79 3.36 5.68
CA ASP A 60 12.44 4.71 6.14
C ASP A 60 11.45 5.34 5.15
N TYR A 61 10.16 5.17 5.43
CA TYR A 61 9.08 5.69 4.58
C TYR A 61 8.52 6.99 5.14
N SER A 62 8.42 8.00 4.28
CA SER A 62 7.70 9.24 4.57
C SER A 62 7.02 9.77 3.32
N GLY A 63 5.93 10.52 3.49
CA GLY A 63 5.26 11.17 2.38
C GLY A 63 6.21 12.08 1.60
N ALA A 64 7.06 12.82 2.32
CA ALA A 64 8.06 13.73 1.74
C ALA A 64 9.11 13.00 0.87
N LEU A 65 9.61 11.84 1.32
CA LEU A 65 10.51 11.01 0.53
C LEU A 65 9.88 10.62 -0.81
N PHE A 66 8.68 10.06 -0.78
CA PHE A 66 8.01 9.63 -2.00
C PHE A 66 7.62 10.80 -2.90
N LEU A 67 7.19 11.93 -2.34
CA LEU A 67 6.90 13.14 -3.10
C LEU A 67 8.14 13.62 -3.85
N ASN A 68 9.29 13.68 -3.17
CA ASN A 68 10.55 14.12 -3.76
C ASN A 68 11.08 13.13 -4.81
N MET A 69 10.92 11.82 -4.60
CA MET A 69 11.22 10.81 -5.62
C MET A 69 10.33 11.00 -6.84
N GLY A 70 9.02 11.23 -6.65
CA GLY A 70 8.08 11.52 -7.73
C GLY A 70 8.50 12.73 -8.56
N ILE A 71 8.85 13.83 -7.89
CA ILE A 71 9.36 15.05 -8.54
C ILE A 71 10.66 14.77 -9.30
N ALA A 72 11.62 14.07 -8.69
CA ALA A 72 12.90 13.76 -9.33
C ALA A 72 12.72 12.88 -10.58
N TYR A 73 11.86 11.86 -10.52
CA TYR A 73 11.54 11.02 -11.68
C TYR A 73 10.87 11.80 -12.80
N GLN A 74 9.99 12.74 -12.46
CA GLN A 74 9.37 13.63 -13.45
C GLN A 74 10.43 14.48 -14.18
N ARG A 75 11.43 14.97 -13.44
CA ARG A 75 12.49 15.85 -13.99
C ARG A 75 13.47 15.13 -14.91
N ILE A 76 13.54 13.80 -14.84
CA ILE A 76 14.33 12.96 -15.75
C ILE A 76 13.47 12.24 -16.80
N ASP A 77 12.24 12.71 -17.02
CA ASP A 77 11.30 12.22 -18.03
C ASP A 77 10.88 10.74 -17.85
N SER A 78 10.91 10.24 -16.61
CA SER A 78 10.39 8.90 -16.28
C SER A 78 9.04 9.06 -15.59
N LEU A 79 8.02 9.35 -16.40
CA LEU A 79 6.71 9.78 -15.94
C LEU A 79 5.95 8.64 -15.22
N GLY A 80 6.10 7.39 -15.66
CA GLY A 80 5.49 6.22 -15.03
C GLY A 80 6.05 5.96 -13.62
N MET A 81 7.36 6.08 -13.45
CA MET A 81 7.99 6.02 -12.13
C MET A 81 7.59 7.22 -11.27
N SER A 82 7.50 8.41 -11.83
CA SER A 82 6.99 9.59 -11.13
C SER A 82 5.58 9.33 -10.58
N LYS A 83 4.67 8.85 -11.44
CA LYS A 83 3.29 8.53 -11.08
C LYS A 83 3.23 7.47 -9.97
N TYR A 84 4.08 6.46 -10.03
CA TYR A 84 4.19 5.44 -8.98
C TYR A 84 4.53 6.03 -7.61
N TYR A 85 5.58 6.85 -7.53
CA TYR A 85 5.97 7.47 -6.26
C TYR A 85 4.99 8.54 -5.77
N LEU A 86 4.34 9.27 -6.68
CA LEU A 86 3.28 10.21 -6.30
C LEU A 86 2.06 9.48 -5.72
N PHE A 87 1.68 8.31 -6.23
CA PHE A 87 0.65 7.48 -5.58
C PHE A 87 1.08 6.98 -4.20
N LYS A 88 2.36 6.69 -3.98
CA LYS A 88 2.85 6.37 -2.63
C LYS A 88 2.74 7.58 -1.72
N ALA A 89 3.17 8.75 -2.19
CA ALA A 89 3.11 10.01 -1.42
C ALA A 89 1.67 10.41 -1.08
N SER A 90 0.70 10.11 -1.95
CA SER A 90 -0.72 10.45 -1.70
C SER A 90 -1.36 9.62 -0.58
N ARG A 91 -0.68 8.59 -0.07
CA ARG A 91 -1.16 7.81 1.09
C ARG A 91 -0.81 8.44 2.44
N PHE A 92 -0.04 9.53 2.43
CA PHE A 92 0.40 10.24 3.62
C PHE A 92 -0.32 11.57 3.71
N GLU A 93 -1.00 11.82 4.84
CA GLU A 93 -1.80 13.02 5.07
C GLU A 93 -0.99 14.31 4.84
N GLU A 94 0.28 14.33 5.24
CA GLU A 94 1.15 15.51 5.11
C GLU A 94 1.54 15.85 3.66
N THR A 95 1.43 14.90 2.73
CA THR A 95 1.77 15.10 1.30
C THR A 95 0.62 14.86 0.34
N GLU A 96 -0.56 14.44 0.82
CA GLU A 96 -1.69 14.04 0.00
C GLU A 96 -2.08 15.11 -1.02
N GLU A 97 -2.35 16.33 -0.56
CA GLU A 97 -2.80 17.42 -1.44
C GLU A 97 -1.78 17.74 -2.54
N LYS A 98 -0.50 17.79 -2.19
CA LYS A 98 0.59 18.06 -3.15
C LYS A 98 0.73 16.92 -4.14
N ALA A 99 0.69 15.68 -3.66
CA ALA A 99 0.80 14.49 -4.50
C ALA A 99 -0.37 14.38 -5.49
N ILE A 100 -1.60 14.66 -5.06
CA ILE A 100 -2.79 14.65 -5.94
C ILE A 100 -2.65 15.72 -7.03
N LYS A 101 -2.30 16.97 -6.67
CA LYS A 101 -2.06 18.03 -7.66
C LYS A 101 -0.96 17.67 -8.66
N SER A 102 0.12 17.05 -8.19
CA SER A 102 1.19 16.56 -9.07
C SER A 102 0.72 15.42 -9.99
N LEU A 103 -0.11 14.50 -9.50
CA LEU A 103 -0.70 13.43 -10.32
C LEU A 103 -1.61 13.99 -11.41
N GLU A 104 -2.46 14.97 -11.09
CA GLU A 104 -3.33 15.64 -12.06
C GLU A 104 -2.52 16.32 -13.16
N PHE A 105 -1.46 17.04 -12.79
CA PHE A 105 -0.55 17.65 -13.75
C PHE A 105 0.15 16.59 -14.61
N LEU A 106 0.67 15.53 -13.99
CA LEU A 106 1.37 14.46 -14.68
C LEU A 106 0.47 13.71 -15.66
N GLU A 107 -0.83 13.55 -15.36
CA GLU A 107 -1.78 12.89 -16.26
C GLU A 107 -1.91 13.58 -17.61
N SER A 108 -1.74 14.91 -17.63
CA SER A 108 -1.75 15.71 -18.87
C SER A 108 -0.46 15.60 -19.70
N GLN A 109 0.60 15.02 -19.13
CA GLN A 109 1.90 14.89 -19.81
C GLN A 109 2.04 13.56 -20.57
N PHE A 110 1.26 12.53 -20.23
CA PHE A 110 1.32 11.26 -20.94
C PHE A 110 0.80 11.40 -22.37
N SER A 111 1.57 10.87 -23.34
CA SER A 111 1.19 10.91 -24.75
C SER A 111 -0.04 10.08 -25.08
N HIS A 112 -0.33 9.06 -24.27
CA HIS A 112 -1.48 8.18 -24.42
C HIS A 112 -2.30 8.18 -23.13
N GLN A 113 -3.61 8.37 -23.26
CA GLN A 113 -4.54 8.22 -22.15
C GLN A 113 -5.30 6.91 -22.32
N SER A 114 -5.39 6.12 -21.25
CA SER A 114 -6.25 4.94 -21.25
C SER A 114 -7.71 5.39 -21.16
N ALA A 115 -8.59 4.75 -21.93
CA ALA A 115 -10.02 4.83 -21.62
C ALA A 115 -10.23 4.32 -20.19
N VAL A 116 -10.99 5.05 -19.39
CA VAL A 116 -11.32 4.68 -18.01
C VAL A 116 -12.80 4.34 -17.96
N LEU A 117 -13.10 3.10 -17.62
CA LEU A 117 -14.46 2.67 -17.37
C LEU A 117 -14.87 3.14 -15.96
N PRO A 118 -16.02 3.79 -15.79
CA PRO A 118 -16.49 4.18 -14.47
C PRO A 118 -16.61 2.94 -13.58
N LYS A 119 -16.10 3.05 -12.36
CA LYS A 119 -16.24 2.00 -11.35
C LYS A 119 -17.70 1.84 -10.95
N PHE A 120 -18.10 0.62 -10.62
CA PHE A 120 -19.41 0.39 -10.04
C PHE A 120 -19.53 1.04 -8.65
N PRO A 121 -20.74 1.42 -8.20
CA PRO A 121 -20.92 2.07 -6.90
C PRO A 121 -20.35 1.26 -5.71
N TRP A 122 -20.43 -0.07 -5.76
CA TRP A 122 -19.88 -0.94 -4.71
C TRP A 122 -18.34 -0.98 -4.73
N ASP A 123 -17.70 -0.90 -5.90
CA ASP A 123 -16.23 -0.79 -6.01
C ASP A 123 -15.76 0.54 -5.41
N VAL A 124 -16.48 1.63 -5.66
CA VAL A 124 -16.19 2.95 -5.07
C VAL A 124 -16.35 2.91 -3.55
N ALA A 125 -17.45 2.34 -3.05
CA ALA A 125 -17.69 2.25 -1.61
C ALA A 125 -16.63 1.40 -0.90
N THR A 126 -16.23 0.28 -1.50
CA THR A 126 -15.23 -0.63 -0.93
C THR A 126 -13.83 -0.02 -0.94
N ASP A 127 -13.44 0.67 -2.02
CA ASP A 127 -12.19 1.42 -2.05
C ASP A 127 -12.16 2.54 -1.00
N TRP A 128 -13.27 3.27 -0.82
CA TRP A 128 -13.38 4.31 0.21
C TRP A 128 -13.25 3.73 1.63
N LEU A 129 -13.93 2.61 1.91
CA LEU A 129 -13.84 1.89 3.19
C LEU A 129 -12.42 1.41 3.47
N ARG A 130 -11.75 0.85 2.47
CA ARG A 130 -10.35 0.39 2.57
C ARG A 130 -9.40 1.53 2.92
N HIS A 131 -9.53 2.67 2.26
CA HIS A 131 -8.59 3.76 2.39
C HIS A 131 -8.80 4.59 3.66
N ASN A 132 -10.04 4.87 4.04
CA ASN A 132 -10.35 5.82 5.12
C ASN A 132 -10.59 5.17 6.48
N ILE A 133 -11.16 3.95 6.50
CA ILE A 133 -11.58 3.30 7.75
C ILE A 133 -10.71 2.07 8.04
N GLY A 134 -10.47 1.25 7.02
CA GLY A 134 -9.71 0.00 7.13
C GLY A 134 -10.54 -1.17 7.67
N ALA A 135 -10.22 -2.38 7.19
CA ALA A 135 -10.98 -3.59 7.53
C ALA A 135 -11.02 -3.88 9.04
N SER A 136 -9.89 -3.71 9.73
CA SER A 136 -9.77 -3.95 11.18
C SER A 136 -10.66 -3.02 12.01
N THR A 137 -10.79 -1.76 11.62
CA THR A 137 -11.66 -0.78 12.30
C THR A 137 -13.13 -1.13 12.09
N ILE A 138 -13.51 -1.51 10.86
CA ILE A 138 -14.87 -1.98 10.56
C ILE A 138 -15.20 -3.23 11.39
N LEU A 139 -14.24 -4.16 11.55
CA LEU A 139 -14.40 -5.35 12.39
C LEU A 139 -14.66 -4.97 13.84
N LEU A 140 -13.85 -4.06 14.38
CA LEU A 140 -13.96 -3.58 15.76
C LEU A 140 -15.33 -2.92 16.01
N ILE A 141 -15.80 -2.07 15.10
CA ILE A 141 -17.15 -1.48 15.17
C ILE A 141 -18.20 -2.59 15.15
N GLY A 142 -18.08 -3.56 14.23
CA GLY A 142 -18.99 -4.71 14.15
C GLY A 142 -19.06 -5.50 15.47
N ILE A 143 -17.92 -5.76 16.11
CA ILE A 143 -17.86 -6.46 17.40
C ILE A 143 -18.52 -5.62 18.52
N ILE A 144 -18.31 -4.31 18.55
CA ILE A 144 -18.97 -3.43 19.53
C ILE A 144 -20.50 -3.50 19.36
N PHE A 145 -20.99 -3.38 18.13
CA PHE A 145 -22.42 -3.47 17.82
C PHE A 145 -22.98 -4.86 18.15
N LEU A 146 -22.21 -5.93 17.94
CA LEU A 146 -22.61 -7.29 18.34
C LEU A 146 -22.85 -7.36 19.86
N ASN A 147 -21.89 -6.87 20.66
CA ASN A 147 -22.03 -6.85 22.12
C ASN A 147 -23.22 -6.00 22.58
N LEU A 148 -23.41 -4.81 21.98
CA LEU A 148 -24.56 -3.95 22.27
C LEU A 148 -25.90 -4.62 21.90
N GLY A 149 -25.94 -5.31 20.75
CA GLY A 149 -27.11 -6.05 20.30
C GLY A 149 -27.47 -7.20 21.23
N ILE A 150 -26.48 -7.96 21.70
CA ILE A 150 -26.67 -9.02 22.71
C ILE A 150 -27.20 -8.41 24.02
N LEU A 151 -26.59 -7.34 24.51
CA LEU A 151 -27.02 -6.67 25.75
C LEU A 151 -28.45 -6.15 25.65
N ALA A 152 -28.82 -5.50 24.54
CA ALA A 152 -30.18 -5.01 24.29
C ALA A 152 -31.20 -6.16 24.14
N PHE A 153 -30.80 -7.27 23.53
CA PHE A 153 -31.67 -8.43 23.38
C PHE A 153 -31.89 -9.15 24.71
N VAL A 154 -30.86 -9.31 25.54
CA VAL A 154 -30.95 -9.96 26.85
C VAL A 154 -31.68 -9.09 27.87
N SER A 155 -31.48 -7.76 27.82
CA SER A 155 -32.13 -6.82 28.74
C SER A 155 -33.66 -6.88 28.66
N HIS A 156 -34.21 -7.27 27.51
CA HIS A 156 -35.64 -7.57 27.35
C HIS A 156 -36.23 -8.50 28.43
N TRP A 157 -35.46 -9.48 28.92
CA TRP A 157 -35.93 -10.41 29.95
C TRP A 157 -35.99 -9.81 31.36
N PHE A 158 -35.31 -8.68 31.58
CA PHE A 158 -35.18 -8.05 32.91
C PHE A 158 -35.99 -6.76 33.06
N PHE A 159 -36.43 -6.14 31.95
CA PHE A 159 -37.15 -4.87 31.96
C PHE A 159 -38.57 -4.99 31.39
N ASP A 160 -39.57 -4.77 32.23
CA ASP A 160 -41.00 -4.87 31.87
C ASP A 160 -41.56 -3.64 31.12
N TRP A 161 -40.81 -2.54 31.05
CA TRP A 161 -41.33 -1.28 30.51
C TRP A 161 -41.60 -1.31 29.01
N TYR A 162 -40.69 -1.88 28.20
CA TYR A 162 -40.84 -1.95 26.73
C TYR A 162 -40.19 -3.22 26.13
N PRO A 163 -40.68 -4.41 26.50
CA PRO A 163 -40.08 -5.67 26.09
C PRO A 163 -39.95 -5.77 24.55
N ASN A 164 -41.03 -5.58 23.79
CA ASN A 164 -40.98 -5.76 22.34
C ASN A 164 -40.00 -4.82 21.63
N TYR A 165 -39.82 -3.59 22.15
CA TYR A 165 -38.88 -2.62 21.59
C TYR A 165 -37.43 -3.06 21.81
N LEU A 166 -37.06 -3.48 23.03
CA LEU A 166 -35.72 -3.98 23.35
C LEU A 166 -35.37 -5.22 22.51
N ARG A 167 -36.32 -6.13 22.34
CA ARG A 167 -36.15 -7.32 21.50
C ARG A 167 -35.91 -6.95 20.03
N LEU A 168 -36.73 -6.07 19.46
CA LEU A 168 -36.61 -5.66 18.06
C LEU A 168 -35.34 -4.84 17.81
N SER A 169 -35.00 -3.93 18.73
CA SER A 169 -33.76 -3.15 18.69
C SER A 169 -32.54 -4.06 18.77
N GLY A 170 -32.48 -4.96 19.76
CA GLY A 170 -31.40 -5.93 19.90
C GLY A 170 -31.22 -6.80 18.65
N LEU A 171 -32.32 -7.34 18.09
CA LEU A 171 -32.27 -8.12 16.86
C LEU A 171 -31.78 -7.30 15.66
N SER A 172 -32.25 -6.06 15.51
CA SER A 172 -31.83 -5.18 14.42
C SER A 172 -30.35 -4.82 14.52
N THR A 173 -29.86 -4.55 15.74
CA THR A 173 -28.45 -4.27 16.02
C THR A 173 -27.59 -5.51 15.77
N LEU A 174 -28.07 -6.72 16.09
CA LEU A 174 -27.38 -7.96 15.78
C LEU A 174 -27.26 -8.16 14.26
N ILE A 175 -28.33 -7.94 13.50
CA ILE A 175 -28.29 -8.01 12.03
C ILE A 175 -27.28 -7.01 11.47
N LEU A 176 -27.30 -5.76 11.95
CA LEU A 176 -26.35 -4.74 11.56
C LEU A 176 -24.90 -5.14 11.89
N SER A 177 -24.67 -5.72 13.06
CA SER A 177 -23.33 -6.20 13.46
C SER A 177 -22.81 -7.29 12.53
N LEU A 178 -23.67 -8.22 12.11
CA LEU A 178 -23.31 -9.28 11.17
C LEU A 178 -22.96 -8.68 9.80
N LEU A 179 -23.75 -7.71 9.32
CA LEU A 179 -23.45 -7.00 8.08
C LEU A 179 -22.09 -6.27 8.14
N LEU A 180 -21.78 -5.59 9.25
CA LEU A 180 -20.48 -4.93 9.43
C LEU A 180 -19.32 -5.93 9.44
N ILE A 181 -19.46 -7.05 10.15
CA ILE A 181 -18.43 -8.10 10.21
C ILE A 181 -18.20 -8.70 8.81
N THR A 182 -19.26 -9.05 8.09
CA THR A 182 -19.14 -9.56 6.71
C THR A 182 -18.50 -8.54 5.77
N CYS A 183 -18.85 -7.24 5.90
CA CYS A 183 -18.26 -6.15 5.15
C CYS A 183 -16.76 -6.02 5.44
N SER A 184 -16.35 -6.15 6.70
CA SER A 184 -14.94 -6.15 7.11
C SER A 184 -14.16 -7.28 6.43
N PHE A 185 -14.65 -8.52 6.49
CA PHE A 185 -14.00 -9.66 5.83
C PHE A 185 -13.92 -9.49 4.31
N TYR A 186 -14.97 -8.96 3.68
CA TYR A 186 -14.95 -8.66 2.26
C TYR A 186 -13.90 -7.60 1.91
N THR A 187 -13.81 -6.55 2.71
CA THR A 187 -12.84 -5.45 2.55
C THR A 187 -11.41 -5.96 2.71
N ASP A 188 -11.15 -6.81 3.69
CA ASP A 188 -9.85 -7.47 3.88
C ASP A 188 -9.49 -8.39 2.71
N TYR A 189 -10.44 -9.23 2.28
CA TYR A 189 -10.26 -10.11 1.13
C TYR A 189 -9.92 -9.34 -0.15
N VAL A 190 -10.65 -8.26 -0.44
CA VAL A 190 -10.38 -7.39 -1.59
C VAL A 190 -8.99 -6.76 -1.47
N SER A 191 -8.61 -6.32 -0.27
CA SER A 191 -7.31 -5.69 -0.05
C SER A 191 -6.13 -6.63 -0.25
N ASN A 192 -6.27 -7.89 0.15
CA ASN A 192 -5.24 -8.91 0.00
C ASN A 192 -5.19 -9.47 -1.43
N ARG A 193 -6.32 -9.50 -2.14
CA ARG A 193 -6.40 -10.02 -3.50
C ARG A 193 -5.96 -9.01 -4.56
N TYR A 194 -6.25 -7.72 -4.36
CA TYR A 194 -6.08 -6.71 -5.38
C TYR A 194 -5.19 -5.55 -4.97
N SER A 195 -4.16 -5.29 -5.77
CA SER A 195 -3.32 -4.10 -5.66
C SER A 195 -3.40 -3.23 -6.90
N LYS A 196 -3.21 -1.94 -6.72
CA LYS A 196 -3.05 -1.01 -7.84
C LYS A 196 -1.62 -1.08 -8.35
N ALA A 197 -1.42 -1.04 -9.66
CA ALA A 197 -0.11 -0.96 -10.28
C ALA A 197 -0.05 0.14 -11.34
N VAL A 198 1.16 0.60 -11.62
CA VAL A 198 1.47 1.62 -12.62
C VAL A 198 2.42 1.05 -13.64
N MET A 199 2.15 1.32 -14.92
CA MET A 199 3.06 1.05 -16.03
C MET A 199 4.26 1.99 -15.97
N VAL A 200 5.48 1.45 -15.95
CA VAL A 200 6.71 2.26 -15.83
C VAL A 200 7.62 2.20 -17.05
N THR A 201 7.24 1.43 -18.08
CA THR A 201 7.94 1.36 -19.36
C THR A 201 7.05 1.88 -20.48
N ASP A 202 7.68 2.27 -21.60
CA ASP A 202 7.04 3.05 -22.67
C ASP A 202 5.83 2.35 -23.28
N LYS A 203 5.99 1.08 -23.64
CA LYS A 203 5.00 0.32 -24.42
C LYS A 203 5.18 -1.18 -24.25
N VAL A 204 4.15 -1.86 -23.75
CA VAL A 204 4.16 -3.33 -23.56
C VAL A 204 2.83 -3.95 -23.99
N PRO A 205 2.85 -5.10 -24.68
CA PRO A 205 1.64 -5.83 -25.02
C PRO A 205 1.02 -6.47 -23.78
N VAL A 206 -0.30 -6.32 -23.62
CA VAL A 206 -1.11 -7.07 -22.67
C VAL A 206 -1.67 -8.27 -23.42
N VAL A 207 -1.37 -9.48 -22.95
CA VAL A 207 -1.62 -10.73 -23.68
C VAL A 207 -2.65 -11.62 -22.97
N GLU A 208 -3.30 -12.52 -23.71
CA GLU A 208 -4.36 -13.39 -23.15
C GLU A 208 -3.82 -14.46 -22.19
N GLN A 209 -2.57 -14.88 -22.41
CA GLN A 209 -1.88 -15.92 -21.65
C GLN A 209 -0.48 -15.43 -21.29
N PRO A 210 0.15 -15.93 -20.21
CA PRO A 210 1.47 -15.50 -19.76
C PRO A 210 2.59 -16.09 -20.64
N ASP A 211 2.54 -15.76 -21.93
CA ASP A 211 3.50 -16.14 -22.95
C ASP A 211 3.74 -14.93 -23.87
N ASN A 212 4.99 -14.70 -24.24
CA ASN A 212 5.37 -13.62 -25.14
C ASN A 212 4.78 -13.77 -26.54
N ASN A 213 4.37 -14.99 -26.94
CA ASN A 213 3.75 -15.27 -28.24
C ASN A 213 2.22 -15.38 -28.17
N ALA A 214 1.61 -15.13 -27.01
CA ALA A 214 0.17 -15.21 -26.86
C ALA A 214 -0.56 -14.09 -27.64
N PRO A 215 -1.84 -14.30 -28.00
CA PRO A 215 -2.64 -13.28 -28.64
C PRO A 215 -2.68 -11.98 -27.83
N LEU A 216 -2.58 -10.86 -28.55
CA LEU A 216 -2.64 -9.52 -27.99
C LEU A 216 -4.09 -9.17 -27.60
N VAL A 217 -4.30 -8.81 -26.33
CA VAL A 217 -5.57 -8.24 -25.84
C VAL A 217 -5.59 -6.73 -26.06
N SER A 218 -4.51 -6.07 -25.66
CA SER A 218 -4.41 -4.61 -25.70
C SER A 218 -2.97 -4.13 -25.64
N GLN A 219 -2.75 -2.86 -25.94
CA GLN A 219 -1.46 -2.21 -25.79
C GLN A 219 -1.47 -1.32 -24.55
N ALA A 220 -0.56 -1.58 -23.61
CA ALA A 220 -0.31 -0.70 -22.49
C ALA A 220 0.82 0.29 -22.80
N PHE A 221 0.66 1.51 -22.30
CA PHE A 221 1.65 2.59 -22.40
C PHE A 221 2.04 3.09 -21.01
N GLU A 222 3.19 3.75 -20.92
CA GLU A 222 3.67 4.36 -19.67
C GLU A 222 2.57 5.17 -18.96
N GLY A 223 2.52 5.06 -17.63
CA GLY A 223 1.52 5.75 -16.82
C GLY A 223 0.16 5.06 -16.75
N TYR A 224 -0.12 4.05 -17.58
CA TYR A 224 -1.37 3.30 -17.47
C TYR A 224 -1.47 2.65 -16.08
N THR A 225 -2.70 2.62 -15.54
CA THR A 225 -2.95 2.02 -14.23
C THR A 225 -3.74 0.73 -14.36
N PHE A 226 -3.40 -0.22 -13.49
CA PHE A 226 -3.97 -1.55 -13.47
C PHE A 226 -4.40 -1.94 -12.07
N THR A 227 -5.35 -2.87 -12.00
CA THR A 227 -5.61 -3.66 -10.79
C THR A 227 -5.00 -5.05 -11.00
N VAL A 228 -4.00 -5.40 -10.21
CA VAL A 228 -3.35 -6.72 -10.21
C VAL A 228 -4.21 -7.68 -9.39
N ASP A 229 -4.49 -8.88 -9.92
CA ASP A 229 -5.11 -9.99 -9.19
C ASP A 229 -4.01 -10.95 -8.72
N HIS A 230 -3.63 -10.83 -7.44
CA HIS A 230 -2.56 -11.65 -6.86
C HIS A 230 -2.89 -13.13 -6.86
N TYR A 231 -4.16 -13.49 -6.68
CA TYR A 231 -4.58 -14.90 -6.64
C TYR A 231 -4.32 -15.60 -7.97
N ARG A 232 -4.65 -14.95 -9.10
CA ARG A 232 -4.36 -15.52 -10.43
C ARG A 232 -2.88 -15.44 -10.76
N SER A 233 -2.20 -14.37 -10.34
CA SER A 233 -0.78 -14.15 -10.61
C SER A 233 0.14 -15.17 -9.92
N GLN A 234 -0.26 -15.71 -8.76
CA GLN A 234 0.49 -16.77 -8.05
C GLN A 234 0.75 -18.02 -8.90
N SER A 235 -0.07 -18.30 -9.91
CA SER A 235 0.07 -19.49 -10.74
C SER A 235 1.21 -19.42 -11.75
N THR A 236 1.74 -18.22 -12.03
CA THR A 236 2.75 -18.03 -13.08
C THR A 236 3.83 -17.05 -12.66
N GLU A 237 5.05 -17.56 -12.49
CA GLU A 237 6.19 -16.72 -12.12
C GLU A 237 6.53 -15.69 -13.22
N GLY A 238 6.89 -14.47 -12.80
CA GLY A 238 7.30 -13.39 -13.71
C GLY A 238 6.14 -12.65 -14.40
N TRP A 239 4.90 -13.11 -14.25
CA TRP A 239 3.71 -12.50 -14.86
C TRP A 239 2.69 -12.06 -13.82
N SER A 240 1.98 -10.98 -14.13
CA SER A 240 0.87 -10.45 -13.35
C SER A 240 -0.40 -10.49 -14.20
N TYR A 241 -1.45 -11.07 -13.65
CA TYR A 241 -2.80 -10.95 -14.21
C TYR A 241 -3.39 -9.61 -13.79
N VAL A 242 -3.77 -8.80 -14.78
CA VAL A 242 -4.17 -7.41 -14.58
C VAL A 242 -5.54 -7.12 -15.19
N ARG A 243 -6.30 -6.27 -14.50
CA ARG A 243 -7.45 -5.56 -15.05
C ARG A 243 -7.01 -4.15 -15.43
N MET A 244 -7.16 -3.80 -16.70
CA MET A 244 -6.90 -2.46 -17.22
C MET A 244 -8.01 -1.48 -16.84
N SER A 245 -7.71 -0.19 -16.92
CA SER A 245 -8.68 0.87 -16.61
C SER A 245 -9.91 0.87 -17.53
N ASN A 246 -9.78 0.34 -18.75
CA ASN A 246 -10.87 0.18 -19.72
C ASN A 246 -11.73 -1.08 -19.48
N GLY A 247 -11.42 -1.89 -18.47
CA GLY A 247 -12.14 -3.12 -18.13
C GLY A 247 -11.64 -4.39 -18.82
N LEU A 248 -10.66 -4.30 -19.72
CA LEU A 248 -10.01 -5.47 -20.31
C LEU A 248 -9.13 -6.18 -19.28
N TYR A 249 -8.97 -7.49 -19.44
CA TYR A 249 -8.10 -8.31 -18.61
C TYR A 249 -7.02 -8.99 -19.45
N GLY A 250 -5.85 -9.21 -18.87
CA GLY A 250 -4.79 -9.98 -19.50
C GLY A 250 -3.58 -10.12 -18.58
N TRP A 251 -2.49 -10.59 -19.17
CA TRP A 251 -1.22 -10.79 -18.48
C TRP A 251 -0.20 -9.76 -18.94
N ILE A 252 0.63 -9.31 -17.99
CA ILE A 252 1.75 -8.40 -18.23
C ILE A 252 2.97 -8.87 -17.43
N PRO A 253 4.21 -8.73 -17.95
CA PRO A 253 5.39 -9.10 -17.18
C PRO A 253 5.59 -8.19 -15.96
N ASN A 254 6.05 -8.78 -14.86
CA ASN A 254 6.22 -8.07 -13.58
C ASN A 254 7.28 -6.96 -13.63
N SER A 255 8.25 -7.05 -14.55
CA SER A 255 9.29 -6.04 -14.74
C SER A 255 8.76 -4.69 -15.18
N GLU A 256 7.64 -4.71 -15.91
CA GLU A 256 7.08 -3.57 -16.65
C GLU A 256 6.19 -2.68 -15.77
N ILE A 257 5.71 -3.23 -14.66
CA ILE A 257 4.80 -2.56 -13.73
C ILE A 257 5.44 -2.37 -12.36
N ARG A 258 4.93 -1.40 -11.61
CA ARG A 258 5.22 -1.24 -10.18
C ARG A 258 3.93 -1.31 -9.40
N ILE A 259 3.90 -2.23 -8.43
CA ILE A 259 2.75 -2.50 -7.58
C ILE A 259 2.83 -1.59 -6.34
N LEU A 260 1.69 -0.98 -5.98
CA LEU A 260 1.51 -0.07 -4.85
C LEU A 260 1.07 -0.81 -3.58
#